data_AF-A0A4S2GP23-F1
#
_entry.id   AF-A0A4S2GP23-F1
#
_cell.length_a   1.000
_cell.length_b   1.000
_cell.length_c   1.000
_cell.angle_alpha   90.00
_cell.angle_beta   90.00
_cell.angle_gamma   90.00
#
_symmetry.space_group_name_H-M   'P 1'
#
loop_
_entity.id
_entity.type
_entity.pdbx_description
1 polymer ?
#
loop_
_entity_poly.entity_id
_entity_poly.type
_entity_poly.pdbx_seq_one_letter_code
_entity_poly.pdbx_strand_id
1 'polypeptide(L)'
;YLEIARLIHSKVAVVTDNDGNKQKNCIDKYSDFSGDADIEIFSEDDNEKRTFEIVLYNDNKELCDGLFNDKPLDYMLGNKTEAAYTLLEQTEDIVVPDYIKGAIEWIRK
;
A
#
# COMPACT_ATOMS: atom_id res chain seq x y z
N TYR A 1 -12.53 13.86 -4.31
CA TYR A 1 -13.02 12.79 -3.41
C TYR A 1 -12.81 13.13 -1.94
N LEU A 2 -11.58 13.43 -1.49
CA LEU A 2 -11.31 13.77 -0.07
C LEU A 2 -12.03 15.05 0.40
N GLU A 3 -12.09 16.09 -0.42
CA GLU A 3 -12.87 17.30 -0.08
C GLU A 3 -14.35 17.00 0.17
N ILE A 4 -14.94 16.13 -0.66
CA ILE A 4 -16.33 15.70 -0.51
C ILE A 4 -16.48 14.88 0.77
N ALA A 5 -15.57 13.93 1.00
CA ALA A 5 -15.56 13.10 2.20
C ALA A 5 -15.50 13.95 3.48
N ARG A 6 -14.64 14.98 3.50
CA ARG A 6 -14.56 15.96 4.59
C ARG A 6 -15.88 16.71 4.80
N LEU A 7 -16.54 17.15 3.73
CA LEU A 7 -17.82 17.89 3.82
C LEU A 7 -18.96 17.03 4.38
N ILE A 8 -18.95 15.72 4.14
CA ILE A 8 -19.99 14.80 4.58
C ILE A 8 -19.58 13.96 5.81
N HIS A 9 -18.42 14.24 6.41
CA HIS A 9 -17.86 13.50 7.53
C HIS A 9 -17.80 11.98 7.27
N SER A 10 -17.40 11.61 6.05
CA SER A 10 -17.18 10.23 5.68
C SER A 10 -15.73 9.85 5.96
N LYS A 11 -15.57 8.78 6.74
CA LYS A 11 -14.26 8.25 7.09
C LYS A 11 -13.56 7.66 5.87
N VAL A 12 -12.32 8.08 5.59
CA VAL A 12 -11.52 7.65 4.43
C VAL A 12 -10.08 7.37 4.83
N ALA A 13 -9.63 6.14 4.60
CA ALA A 13 -8.23 5.75 4.69
C ALA A 13 -7.62 5.81 3.29
N VAL A 14 -6.66 6.69 3.08
CA VAL A 14 -5.89 6.77 1.82
C VAL A 14 -4.71 5.83 1.95
N VAL A 15 -4.61 4.83 1.08
CA VAL A 15 -3.44 3.97 0.98
C VAL A 15 -2.72 4.32 -0.32
N THR A 16 -1.45 4.71 -0.23
CA THR A 16 -0.69 5.17 -1.40
C THR A 16 0.78 4.77 -1.30
N ASP A 17 1.37 4.55 -2.47
CA ASP A 17 2.81 4.39 -2.63
C ASP A 17 3.53 5.71 -2.36
N ASN A 18 4.76 5.63 -1.86
CA ASN A 18 5.62 6.80 -1.68
C ASN A 18 6.42 7.15 -2.94
N ASP A 19 6.53 6.23 -3.91
CA ASP A 19 7.24 6.37 -5.18
C ASP A 19 8.67 6.94 -5.05
N GLY A 20 9.34 6.64 -3.93
CA GLY A 20 10.69 7.09 -3.61
C GLY A 20 10.76 8.51 -3.05
N ASN A 21 9.62 9.15 -2.79
CA ASN A 21 9.56 10.46 -2.15
C ASN A 21 8.28 10.65 -1.32
N LYS A 22 8.28 10.08 -0.11
CA LYS A 22 7.18 10.20 0.86
C LYS A 22 6.78 11.64 1.16
N GLN A 23 7.75 12.54 1.32
CA GLN A 23 7.47 13.94 1.62
C GLN A 23 6.56 14.55 0.55
N LYS A 24 6.96 14.44 -0.72
CA LYS A 24 6.19 14.99 -1.83
C LYS A 24 4.87 14.25 -2.06
N ASN A 25 4.93 12.92 -2.09
CA ASN A 25 3.83 12.09 -2.63
C ASN A 25 2.78 11.72 -1.58
N CYS A 26 3.12 11.76 -0.29
CA CYS A 26 2.24 11.34 0.80
C CYS A 26 1.97 12.46 1.82
N ILE A 27 2.91 13.37 2.06
CA ILE A 27 2.73 14.45 3.05
C ILE A 27 2.25 15.73 2.35
N ASP A 28 3.06 16.31 1.47
CA ASP A 28 2.77 17.59 0.82
C ASP A 28 1.49 17.50 -0.03
N LYS A 29 1.34 16.41 -0.79
CA LYS A 29 0.17 16.15 -1.64
C LYS A 29 -1.17 16.12 -0.87
N TYR A 30 -1.14 15.73 0.40
CA TYR A 30 -2.34 15.59 1.24
C TYR A 30 -2.35 16.57 2.42
N SER A 31 -1.48 17.58 2.41
CA SER A 31 -1.33 18.55 3.49
C SER A 31 -2.61 19.32 3.81
N ASP A 32 -3.46 19.59 2.82
CA ASP A 32 -4.78 20.23 2.99
C ASP A 32 -5.78 19.42 3.82
N PHE A 33 -5.48 18.13 4.05
CA PHE A 33 -6.27 17.21 4.88
C PHE A 33 -5.56 16.82 6.17
N SER A 34 -4.39 17.41 6.43
CA SER A 34 -3.65 17.15 7.67
C SER A 34 -4.46 17.64 8.88
N GLY A 35 -4.82 16.71 9.77
CA GLY A 35 -5.61 17.00 10.97
C GLY A 35 -7.12 16.78 10.81
N ASP A 36 -7.62 16.37 9.63
CA ASP A 36 -9.00 15.91 9.48
C ASP A 36 -9.19 14.57 10.21
N ALA A 37 -10.04 14.52 11.23
CA ALA A 37 -10.24 13.31 12.05
C ALA A 37 -10.81 12.10 11.26
N ASP A 38 -11.50 12.39 10.14
CA ASP A 38 -12.11 11.40 9.26
C ASP A 38 -11.22 11.02 8.07
N ILE A 39 -10.02 11.58 7.93
CA ILE A 39 -9.12 11.29 6.79
C ILE A 39 -7.72 10.98 7.32
N GLU A 40 -7.20 9.80 6.97
CA GLU A 40 -5.84 9.39 7.35
C GLU A 40 -5.10 8.80 6.15
N ILE A 41 -3.81 9.14 6.04
CA ILE A 41 -2.96 8.78 4.91
C ILE A 41 -1.92 7.75 5.34
N PHE A 42 -1.98 6.58 4.74
CA PHE A 42 -1.12 5.43 5.00
C PHE A 42 -0.19 5.18 3.82
N SER A 43 1.10 5.11 4.12
CA SER A 43 2.17 4.84 3.15
C SER A 43 3.38 4.27 3.88
N GLU A 44 4.21 3.53 3.16
CA GLU A 44 5.51 3.06 3.66
C GLU A 44 6.43 4.27 4.00
N ASP A 45 7.14 4.18 5.13
CA ASP A 45 8.09 5.19 5.64
C ASP A 45 9.41 5.18 4.86
N ASP A 46 9.87 4.01 4.46
CA ASP A 46 11.12 3.85 3.73
C ASP A 46 10.95 4.18 2.23
N ASN A 47 11.66 5.20 1.75
CA ASN A 47 11.64 5.59 0.34
C ASN A 47 12.28 4.54 -0.59
N GLU A 48 13.12 3.64 -0.09
CA GLU A 48 13.64 2.53 -0.90
C GLU A 48 12.54 1.49 -1.18
N LYS A 49 11.57 1.35 -0.26
CA LYS A 49 10.38 0.51 -0.40
C LYS A 49 9.24 1.26 -1.10
N ARG A 50 9.55 1.74 -2.29
CA ARG A 50 8.77 2.78 -2.99
C ARG A 50 7.37 2.41 -3.47
N THR A 51 7.11 1.14 -3.76
CA THR A 51 5.80 0.66 -4.24
C THR A 51 5.34 -0.56 -3.45
N PHE A 52 4.03 -0.80 -3.46
CA PHE A 52 3.41 -1.98 -2.87
C PHE A 52 4.11 -3.28 -3.25
N GLU A 53 4.48 -3.48 -4.52
CA GLU A 53 5.11 -4.72 -4.97
C GLU A 53 6.48 -4.94 -4.31
N ILE A 54 7.26 -3.89 -4.11
CA ILE A 54 8.56 -3.98 -3.45
C ILE A 54 8.39 -4.31 -1.98
N VAL A 55 7.46 -3.65 -1.29
CA VAL A 55 7.17 -3.93 0.13
C VAL A 55 6.72 -5.38 0.28
N LEU A 56 5.72 -5.78 -0.50
CA LEU A 56 5.13 -7.11 -0.41
C LEU A 56 6.15 -8.21 -0.73
N TYR A 57 6.95 -8.04 -1.79
CA TYR A 57 8.00 -8.98 -2.15
C TYR A 57 9.03 -9.14 -1.02
N ASN A 58 9.50 -8.03 -0.45
CA ASN A 58 10.53 -8.07 0.59
C ASN A 58 10.04 -8.82 1.84
N ASP A 59 8.77 -8.61 2.21
CA ASP A 59 8.17 -9.23 3.39
C ASP A 59 7.72 -10.69 3.15
N ASN A 60 7.60 -11.11 1.88
CA ASN A 60 7.10 -12.43 1.47
C ASN A 60 8.03 -13.11 0.45
N LYS A 61 9.34 -12.91 0.59
CA LYS A 61 10.31 -13.27 -0.43
C LYS A 61 10.25 -14.74 -0.83
N GLU A 62 10.24 -15.65 0.13
CA GLU A 62 10.21 -17.10 -0.14
C GLU A 62 8.95 -17.51 -0.93
N LEU A 63 7.79 -16.98 -0.53
CA LEU A 63 6.52 -17.19 -1.23
C LEU A 63 6.59 -16.67 -2.67
N CYS A 64 7.02 -15.42 -2.86
CA CYS A 64 7.11 -14.82 -4.18
C CYS A 64 8.14 -15.51 -5.08
N ASP A 65 9.28 -15.93 -4.52
CA ASP A 65 10.31 -16.69 -5.22
C ASP A 65 9.79 -18.08 -5.65
N GLY A 66 8.82 -18.66 -4.93
CA GLY A 66 8.14 -19.91 -5.32
C GLY A 66 7.01 -19.73 -6.34
N LEU A 67 6.30 -18.61 -6.30
CA LEU A 67 5.14 -18.34 -7.18
C LEU A 67 5.53 -17.80 -8.56
N PHE A 68 6.59 -17.01 -8.64
CA PHE A 68 6.96 -16.28 -9.84
C PHE A 68 8.29 -16.79 -10.43
N ASN A 69 8.51 -16.53 -11.73
CA ASN A 69 9.71 -16.97 -12.45
C ASN A 69 11.01 -16.34 -11.91
N ASP A 70 12.16 -16.65 -12.54
CA ASP A 70 13.56 -16.29 -12.18
C ASP A 70 13.86 -14.83 -11.75
N LYS A 71 12.90 -13.90 -11.89
CA LYS A 71 12.94 -12.54 -11.35
C LYS A 71 11.55 -12.13 -10.81
N PRO A 72 11.17 -12.60 -9.61
CA PRO A 72 9.83 -12.39 -9.06
C PRO A 72 9.45 -10.92 -8.92
N LEU A 73 10.36 -10.10 -8.40
CA LEU A 73 10.12 -8.67 -8.22
C LEU A 73 9.90 -7.95 -9.56
N ASP A 74 10.75 -8.22 -10.57
CA ASP A 74 10.59 -7.63 -11.91
C ASP A 74 9.25 -8.06 -12.54
N TYR A 75 8.88 -9.32 -12.33
CA TYR A 75 7.59 -9.84 -12.79
C TYR A 75 6.42 -9.11 -12.14
N MET A 76 6.43 -8.95 -10.81
CA MET A 76 5.37 -8.25 -10.07
C MET A 76 5.25 -6.79 -10.49
N LEU A 77 6.38 -6.09 -10.66
CA LEU A 77 6.41 -4.70 -11.11
C LEU A 77 5.84 -4.54 -12.54
N GLY A 78 6.09 -5.51 -13.43
CA GLY A 78 5.61 -5.50 -14.81
C GLY A 78 4.18 -6.04 -15.01
N ASN A 79 3.68 -6.86 -14.08
CA ASN A 79 2.44 -7.61 -14.23
C ASN A 79 1.55 -7.49 -12.97
N LYS A 80 1.30 -6.26 -12.51
CA LYS A 80 0.63 -5.97 -11.22
C LYS A 80 -0.69 -6.72 -11.02
N THR A 81 -1.55 -6.73 -12.04
CA THR A 81 -2.87 -7.39 -11.97
C THR A 81 -2.71 -8.91 -11.85
N GLU A 82 -1.90 -9.51 -12.72
CA GLU A 82 -1.66 -10.96 -12.71
C GLU A 82 -1.00 -11.40 -11.41
N ALA A 83 0.01 -10.66 -10.93
CA ALA A 83 0.68 -10.95 -9.67
C ALA A 83 -0.28 -10.90 -8.48
N ALA A 84 -1.15 -9.88 -8.42
CA ALA A 84 -2.16 -9.77 -7.37
C ALA A 84 -3.17 -10.92 -7.43
N TYR A 85 -3.57 -11.35 -8.61
CA TYR A 85 -4.48 -12.49 -8.80
C TYR A 85 -3.81 -13.81 -8.36
N THR A 86 -2.57 -14.05 -8.75
CA THR A 86 -1.80 -15.23 -8.30
C THR A 86 -1.63 -15.26 -6.78
N LEU A 87 -1.31 -14.12 -6.16
CA LEU A 87 -1.20 -13.98 -4.70
C LEU A 87 -2.54 -14.18 -3.96
N LEU A 88 -3.67 -13.97 -4.64
CA LEU A 88 -5.00 -14.24 -4.11
C LEU A 88 -5.36 -15.73 -4.18
N GLU A 89 -4.91 -16.45 -5.21
CA GLU A 89 -5.24 -17.86 -5.43
C GLU A 89 -4.36 -18.84 -4.64
N GLN A 90 -3.17 -18.42 -4.22
CA GLN A 90 -2.25 -19.23 -3.43
C GLN A 90 -2.75 -19.44 -1.98
N THR A 91 -2.25 -20.47 -1.29
CA THR A 91 -2.78 -20.91 0.01
C THR A 91 -1.87 -20.67 1.22
N GLU A 92 -0.66 -20.19 1.00
CA GLU A 92 0.29 -19.84 2.05
C GLU A 92 -0.07 -18.49 2.70
N ASP A 93 0.40 -18.30 3.92
CA ASP A 93 0.17 -17.05 4.65
C ASP A 93 0.95 -15.90 4.03
N ILE A 94 0.27 -14.77 3.82
CA ILE A 94 0.89 -13.52 3.38
C ILE A 94 1.10 -12.60 4.58
N VAL A 95 2.35 -12.18 4.76
CA VAL A 95 2.72 -11.06 5.63
C VAL A 95 2.23 -9.77 4.99
N VAL A 96 1.13 -9.24 5.52
CA VAL A 96 0.54 -7.98 5.05
C VAL A 96 1.41 -6.80 5.52
N PRO A 97 1.74 -5.82 4.66
CA PRO A 97 2.46 -4.62 5.06
C PRO A 97 1.75 -3.81 6.16
N ASP A 98 2.51 -3.24 7.09
CA ASP A 98 1.95 -2.62 8.29
C ASP A 98 1.11 -1.37 8.00
N TYR A 99 1.48 -0.57 6.99
CA TYR A 99 0.66 0.58 6.59
C TYR A 99 -0.71 0.16 6.04
N ILE A 100 -0.83 -1.04 5.45
CA ILE A 100 -2.11 -1.59 5.00
C ILE A 100 -2.92 -2.12 6.18
N LYS A 101 -2.29 -2.86 7.11
CA LYS A 101 -2.94 -3.29 8.36
C LYS A 101 -3.48 -2.09 9.12
N GLY A 102 -2.66 -1.06 9.32
CA GLY A 102 -3.02 0.18 9.99
C GLY A 102 -4.20 0.88 9.33
N ALA A 103 -4.22 0.96 7.99
CA ALA A 103 -5.35 1.52 7.25
C ALA A 103 -6.66 0.76 7.50
N ILE A 104 -6.62 -0.58 7.44
CA ILE A 104 -7.80 -1.45 7.66
C ILE A 104 -8.28 -1.36 9.10
N GLU A 105 -7.37 -1.39 10.07
CA GLU A 105 -7.71 -1.26 11.49
C GLU A 105 -8.29 0.11 11.82
N TRP A 106 -7.72 1.17 11.25
CA TRP A 106 -8.18 2.53 11.46
C TRP A 106 -9.57 2.74 10.86
N ILE A 107 -9.83 2.32 9.61
CA ILE A 107 -11.11 2.55 8.94
C ILE A 107 -12.26 1.75 9.57
N ARG A 108 -11.98 0.60 10.21
CA ARG A 108 -12.98 -0.23 10.89
C ARG A 108 -13.48 0.33 12.23
N LYS A 109 -12.70 1.19 12.87
CA LYS A 109 -13.09 1.86 14.13
C LYS A 109 -14.19 2.88 13.88
#